data_AF-A0A379X118-F1
#
_entry.id   AF-A0A379X118-F1
#
_cell.length_a   1.000
_cell.length_b   1.000
_cell.length_c   1.000
_cell.angle_alpha   90.00
_cell.angle_beta   90.00
_cell.angle_gamma   90.00
#
_symmetry.space_group_name_H-M   'P 1'
#
loop_
_entity.id
_entity.type
_entity.pdbx_description
1 polymer ?
#
loop_
_entity_poly.entity_id
_entity_poly.type
_entity_poly.pdbx_seq_one_letter_code
_entity_poly.pdbx_strand_id
1 'polypeptide(L)'
;MDNGATVLDILAAIILSVWDVAPFRQSLSEVFLNVKEKVLAMKPDIIRLWNFPKEIKDFTVDRDKNMIAFSGSHFRLPLLLRVSDKRVEPLPESEYSAPLRFQLADFAPRDNFVWIDRCYKMAQLWAPALALSTDWCVSQGQLGGQQTVQHVDKAQWQGKTAFKDTMIDMERYKGNVDTLKIVDNDIRYKADSFIFNVAGAPEEVKQFSGISPARVLGPAGQMRSWAMRLKRI
;
A
#
# COMPACT_ATOMS: atom_id res chain seq x y z
N MET A 1 20.54 14.46 13.33
CA MET A 1 20.19 15.56 12.40
C MET A 1 18.71 15.45 12.13
N ASP A 2 17.96 16.34 12.76
CA ASP A 2 16.52 16.31 12.88
C ASP A 2 15.94 17.22 11.79
N ASN A 3 15.53 16.63 10.67
CA ASN A 3 14.96 17.36 9.55
C ASN A 3 13.43 17.17 9.55
N GLY A 4 12.81 17.45 10.70
CA GLY A 4 11.37 17.52 10.86
C GLY A 4 10.85 18.94 10.61
N ALA A 5 11.20 19.57 9.50
CA ALA A 5 10.46 20.75 9.05
C ALA A 5 9.13 20.24 8.48
N THR A 6 8.03 20.47 9.19
CA THR A 6 6.72 20.12 8.65
C THR A 6 6.48 20.99 7.41
N VAL A 7 5.80 20.45 6.40
CA VAL A 7 5.46 21.17 5.15
C VAL A 7 4.82 22.55 5.44
N LEU A 8 4.14 22.67 6.59
CA LEU A 8 3.59 23.93 7.11
C LEU A 8 4.63 25.00 7.44
N ASP A 9 5.82 24.62 7.93
CA ASP A 9 6.84 25.59 8.36
C ASP A 9 7.52 26.26 7.14
N ILE A 10 7.65 25.54 6.02
CA ILE A 10 8.16 26.09 4.75
C ILE A 10 7.09 27.00 4.10
N LEU A 11 5.81 26.67 4.25
CA LEU A 11 4.72 27.53 3.77
C LEU A 11 4.60 28.84 4.57
N ALA A 12 4.95 28.82 5.86
CA ALA A 12 4.99 30.01 6.70
C ALA A 12 6.18 30.94 6.37
N ALA A 13 7.28 30.39 5.86
CA ALA A 13 8.49 31.15 5.56
C ALA A 13 8.33 32.18 4.41
N ILE A 14 7.30 32.04 3.56
CA ILE A 14 7.00 33.03 2.50
C ILE A 14 6.26 34.26 3.06
N ILE A 15 5.70 34.18 4.27
CA ILE A 15 4.92 35.26 4.90
C ILE A 15 5.78 36.08 5.90
N LEU A 16 6.91 35.54 6.36
CA LEU A 16 7.67 36.06 7.51
C LEU A 16 8.74 37.13 7.19
N SER A 17 8.61 37.93 6.14
CA SER A 17 9.51 39.09 5.96
C SER A 17 9.01 40.40 6.56
N VAL A 18 7.82 40.44 7.18
CA VAL A 18 7.22 41.70 7.67
C VAL A 18 6.37 41.43 8.94
N TRP A 19 7.04 41.59 10.09
CA TRP A 19 6.54 41.73 11.50
C TRP A 19 6.14 40.49 12.33
N ASP A 20 6.70 40.46 13.54
CA ASP A 20 6.38 39.64 14.71
C ASP A 20 4.87 39.58 15.01
N VAL A 21 4.28 38.39 14.98
CA VAL A 21 3.41 37.78 16.02
C VAL A 21 2.84 36.45 15.49
N ALA A 22 3.08 35.34 16.20
CA ALA A 22 2.25 34.13 16.10
C ALA A 22 1.37 34.09 17.36
N PRO A 23 0.06 33.79 17.29
CA PRO A 23 -0.33 32.39 17.09
C PRO A 23 -1.73 32.24 16.46
N PHE A 24 -1.85 32.11 15.15
CA PHE A 24 -3.02 31.48 14.53
C PHE A 24 -2.55 30.83 13.24
N ARG A 25 -2.45 29.49 13.25
CA ARG A 25 -2.34 28.72 12.00
C ARG A 25 -3.68 28.89 11.28
N GLN A 26 -3.79 29.93 10.46
CA GLN A 26 -4.94 30.09 9.60
C GLN A 26 -5.05 28.84 8.71
N SER A 27 -6.23 28.26 8.67
CA SER A 27 -6.48 27.12 7.79
C SER A 27 -6.29 27.54 6.34
N LEU A 28 -5.85 26.63 5.47
CA LEU A 28 -5.79 26.90 4.02
C LEU A 28 -7.13 27.39 3.46
N SER A 29 -8.25 26.97 4.08
CA SER A 29 -9.61 27.42 3.75
C SER A 29 -9.96 28.82 4.22
N GLU A 30 -9.22 29.38 5.18
CA GLU A 30 -9.39 30.76 5.64
C GLU A 30 -8.58 31.74 4.76
N VAL A 31 -7.46 31.27 4.19
CA VAL A 31 -6.56 32.08 3.35
C VAL A 31 -6.94 32.03 1.87
N PHE A 32 -7.44 30.88 1.38
CA PHE A 32 -7.79 30.69 -0.02
C PHE A 32 -9.26 30.34 -0.19
N LEU A 33 -10.01 31.18 -0.90
CA LEU A 33 -11.39 30.89 -1.32
C LEU A 33 -11.45 29.68 -2.29
N ASN A 34 -10.34 29.39 -2.98
CA ASN A 34 -10.18 28.31 -3.96
C ASN A 34 -9.07 27.33 -3.55
N VAL A 35 -9.15 26.80 -2.32
CA VAL A 35 -8.18 25.83 -1.75
C VAL A 35 -7.81 24.70 -2.73
N LYS A 36 -8.81 24.12 -3.39
CA LYS A 36 -8.62 23.02 -4.34
C LYS A 36 -7.66 23.40 -5.48
N GLU A 37 -7.85 24.57 -6.08
CA GLU A 37 -7.02 25.05 -7.19
C GLU A 37 -5.61 25.38 -6.71
N LYS A 38 -5.46 25.97 -5.52
CA LYS A 38 -4.15 26.29 -4.94
C LYS A 38 -3.35 25.04 -4.57
N VAL A 39 -3.99 24.05 -3.95
CA VAL A 39 -3.33 22.76 -3.65
C VAL A 39 -2.92 22.04 -4.94
N LEU A 40 -3.76 22.05 -5.97
CA LEU A 40 -3.43 21.46 -7.27
C LEU A 40 -2.28 22.22 -7.97
N ALA A 41 -2.24 23.55 -7.88
CA ALA A 41 -1.15 24.37 -8.43
C ALA A 41 0.19 24.14 -7.73
N MET A 42 0.17 23.81 -6.43
CA MET A 42 1.37 23.55 -5.62
C MET A 42 1.87 22.11 -5.68
N LYS A 43 1.07 21.21 -6.27
CA LYS A 43 1.43 19.79 -6.49
C LYS A 43 2.85 19.61 -7.08
N PRO A 44 3.28 20.29 -8.17
CA PRO A 44 4.63 20.13 -8.70
C PRO A 44 5.74 20.52 -7.72
N ASP A 45 5.53 21.55 -6.89
CA ASP A 45 6.54 22.02 -5.92
C ASP A 45 6.64 21.09 -4.71
N ILE A 46 5.50 20.56 -4.24
CA ILE A 46 5.47 19.51 -3.21
C ILE A 46 6.19 18.26 -3.72
N ILE A 47 5.96 17.84 -4.96
CA ILE A 47 6.66 16.69 -5.56
C ILE A 47 8.17 16.94 -5.65
N ARG A 48 8.60 18.17 -5.97
CA ARG A 48 10.02 18.55 -6.01
C ARG A 48 10.68 18.49 -4.64
N LEU A 49 9.99 18.93 -3.58
CA LEU A 49 10.46 18.84 -2.19
C LEU A 49 10.70 17.40 -1.75
N TRP A 50 9.90 16.46 -2.24
CA TRP A 50 9.97 15.05 -1.83
C TRP A 50 11.05 14.23 -2.54
N ASN A 51 11.85 14.82 -3.45
CA ASN A 51 13.00 14.23 -4.17
C ASN A 51 12.92 12.70 -4.36
N PHE A 52 11.86 12.23 -5.01
CA PHE A 52 11.61 10.80 -5.14
C PHE A 52 12.77 10.10 -5.87
N PRO A 53 13.13 8.87 -5.44
CA PRO A 53 14.16 8.09 -6.11
C PRO A 53 13.87 7.91 -7.59
N LYS A 54 14.91 8.05 -8.42
CA LYS A 54 14.80 7.85 -9.87
C LYS A 54 14.78 6.36 -10.24
N GLU A 55 15.41 5.52 -9.42
CA GLU A 55 15.54 4.09 -9.64
C GLU A 55 15.47 3.30 -8.32
N ILE A 56 15.16 2.00 -8.44
CA ILE A 56 15.17 1.02 -7.35
C ILE A 56 15.82 -0.26 -7.87
N LYS A 57 17.15 -0.39 -7.80
CA LYS A 57 17.85 -1.62 -8.24
C LYS A 57 17.95 -2.62 -7.11
N ASP A 58 18.60 -2.22 -6.03
CA ASP A 58 18.72 -2.98 -4.79
C ASP A 58 17.89 -2.28 -3.71
N PHE A 59 17.23 -3.07 -2.86
CA PHE A 59 16.43 -2.56 -1.76
C PHE A 59 16.48 -3.50 -0.56
N THR A 60 16.20 -2.98 0.62
CA THR A 60 16.14 -3.75 1.87
C THR A 60 14.77 -3.61 2.51
N VAL A 61 14.15 -4.73 2.84
CA VAL A 61 12.93 -4.80 3.64
C VAL A 61 13.33 -5.13 5.07
N ASP A 62 13.04 -4.22 6.00
CA ASP A 62 13.20 -4.42 7.44
C ASP A 62 11.83 -4.77 8.02
N ARG A 63 11.65 -6.06 8.29
CA ARG A 63 10.40 -6.64 8.80
C ARG A 63 10.04 -6.09 10.17
N ASP A 64 11.02 -5.97 11.04
CA ASP A 64 10.79 -5.63 12.44
C ASP A 64 10.45 -4.14 12.58
N LYS A 65 11.01 -3.29 11.70
CA LYS A 65 10.68 -1.86 11.62
C LYS A 65 9.48 -1.55 10.72
N ASN A 66 8.98 -2.53 9.97
CA ASN A 66 7.97 -2.36 8.91
C ASN A 66 8.37 -1.26 7.92
N MET A 67 9.60 -1.35 7.40
CA MET A 67 10.17 -0.34 6.50
C MET A 67 10.81 -0.99 5.27
N ILE A 68 10.83 -0.25 4.17
CA ILE A 68 11.68 -0.52 3.01
C ILE A 68 12.65 0.64 2.80
N ALA A 69 13.89 0.32 2.45
CA ALA A 69 14.93 1.27 2.11
C ALA A 69 15.47 1.00 0.70
N PHE A 70 15.55 2.04 -0.12
CA PHE A 70 16.18 2.00 -1.44
C PHE A 70 16.63 3.40 -1.86
N SER A 71 17.76 3.49 -2.57
CA SER A 71 18.27 4.75 -3.13
C SER A 71 18.33 5.90 -2.09
N GLY A 72 18.74 5.58 -0.86
CA GLY A 72 18.84 6.52 0.28
C GLY A 72 17.51 6.93 0.90
N SER A 73 16.38 6.51 0.35
CA SER A 73 15.04 6.81 0.85
C SER A 73 14.47 5.66 1.67
N HIS A 74 13.58 5.99 2.60
CA HIS A 74 12.93 5.04 3.50
C HIS A 74 11.43 5.24 3.48
N PHE A 75 10.66 4.15 3.36
CA PHE A 75 9.21 4.18 3.31
C PHE A 75 8.62 3.15 4.27
N ARG A 76 7.46 3.47 4.84
CA ARG A 76 6.68 2.55 5.69
C ARG A 76 6.00 1.49 4.84
N LEU A 77 5.86 0.29 5.41
CA LEU A 77 5.07 -0.79 4.84
C LEU A 77 3.64 -0.80 5.41
N PRO A 78 2.65 -1.30 4.65
CA PRO A 78 2.75 -1.86 3.30
C PRO A 78 2.93 -0.77 2.23
N LEU A 79 3.52 -1.14 1.08
CA LEU A 79 3.86 -0.19 0.03
C LEU A 79 3.74 -0.80 -1.36
N LEU A 80 3.15 -0.05 -2.30
CA LEU A 80 3.21 -0.31 -3.72
C LEU A 80 4.13 0.72 -4.38
N LEU A 81 4.99 0.28 -5.29
CA LEU A 81 5.85 1.15 -6.09
C LEU A 81 5.50 0.96 -7.56
N ARG A 82 5.23 2.07 -8.26
CA ARG A 82 5.23 2.09 -9.73
C ARG A 82 6.63 2.44 -10.20
N VAL A 83 7.24 1.56 -10.96
CA VAL A 83 8.63 1.71 -11.43
C VAL A 83 8.61 2.05 -12.92
N SER A 84 9.32 3.09 -13.30
CA SER A 84 9.51 3.50 -14.69
C SER A 84 10.98 3.89 -14.89
N ASP A 85 11.40 4.04 -16.15
CA ASP A 85 12.77 4.42 -16.48
C ASP A 85 13.17 5.81 -15.93
N LYS A 86 12.19 6.65 -15.60
CA LYS A 86 12.39 8.05 -15.21
C LYS A 86 12.19 8.30 -13.72
N ARG A 87 11.41 7.46 -13.04
CA ARG A 87 11.03 7.65 -11.64
C ARG A 87 10.53 6.36 -10.99
N VAL A 88 10.68 6.29 -9.68
CA VAL A 88 9.97 5.37 -8.79
C VAL A 88 8.91 6.17 -8.04
N GLU A 89 7.65 5.80 -8.21
CA GLU A 89 6.50 6.45 -7.58
C GLU A 89 5.97 5.57 -6.44
N PRO A 90 6.13 6.00 -5.18
CA PRO A 90 5.59 5.29 -4.03
C PRO A 90 4.09 5.58 -3.85
N LEU A 91 3.32 4.51 -3.70
CA LEU A 91 1.87 4.50 -3.51
C LEU A 91 1.59 3.83 -2.14
N PRO A 92 1.51 4.63 -1.05
CA PRO A 92 1.24 4.09 0.28
C PRO A 92 -0.23 3.70 0.45
N GLU A 93 -0.47 2.83 1.43
CA GLU A 93 -1.81 2.60 1.97
C GLU A 93 -2.08 3.56 3.14
N SER A 94 -3.25 4.18 3.15
CA SER A 94 -3.72 5.15 4.13
C SER A 94 -5.24 5.04 4.27
N GLU A 95 -5.81 5.62 5.32
CA GLU A 95 -7.26 5.60 5.58
C GLU A 95 -8.08 6.19 4.42
N TYR A 96 -7.52 7.13 3.66
CA TYR A 96 -8.18 7.83 2.56
C TYR A 96 -7.77 7.34 1.17
N SER A 97 -6.91 6.33 1.08
CA SER A 97 -6.50 5.73 -0.19
C SER A 97 -7.12 4.35 -0.37
N ALA A 98 -7.41 3.98 -1.62
CA ALA A 98 -7.83 2.61 -1.91
C ALA A 98 -6.77 1.59 -1.42
N PRO A 99 -7.18 0.37 -1.03
CA PRO A 99 -6.22 -0.67 -0.69
C PRO A 99 -5.24 -0.95 -1.84
N LEU A 100 -4.00 -1.35 -1.52
CA LEU A 100 -2.92 -1.47 -2.53
C LEU A 100 -3.28 -2.37 -3.71
N ARG A 101 -4.07 -3.43 -3.48
CA ARG A 101 -4.60 -4.32 -4.52
C ARG A 101 -5.45 -3.58 -5.56
N PHE A 102 -6.30 -2.65 -5.12
CA PHE A 102 -7.11 -1.83 -6.04
C PHE A 102 -6.23 -0.82 -6.76
N GLN A 103 -5.27 -0.20 -6.06
CA GLN A 103 -4.32 0.73 -6.70
C GLN A 103 -3.48 0.02 -7.78
N LEU A 104 -3.04 -1.21 -7.51
CA LEU A 104 -2.32 -2.03 -8.48
C LEU A 104 -3.21 -2.41 -9.68
N ALA A 105 -4.50 -2.65 -9.46
CA ALA A 105 -5.44 -2.99 -10.53
C ALA A 105 -5.67 -1.85 -11.55
N ASP A 106 -5.23 -0.63 -11.26
CA ASP A 106 -5.26 0.52 -12.16
C ASP A 106 -3.96 0.68 -12.99
N PHE A 107 -2.99 -0.22 -12.83
CA PHE A 107 -1.73 -0.21 -13.59
C PHE A 107 -1.96 -0.70 -15.02
N ALA A 108 -1.26 -0.10 -15.98
CA ALA A 108 -1.28 -0.59 -17.35
C ALA A 108 -0.60 -1.97 -17.45
N PRO A 109 -0.89 -2.79 -18.48
CA PRO A 109 -0.35 -4.14 -18.61
C PRO A 109 1.18 -4.24 -18.53
N ARG A 110 1.89 -3.19 -18.98
CA ARG A 110 3.35 -3.07 -19.02
C ARG A 110 3.95 -2.30 -17.85
N ASP A 111 3.15 -1.73 -16.96
CA ASP A 111 3.68 -0.96 -15.84
C ASP A 111 4.43 -1.92 -14.90
N ASN A 112 5.69 -1.57 -14.62
CA ASN A 112 6.49 -2.32 -13.66
C ASN A 112 6.06 -1.95 -12.24
N PHE A 113 5.96 -2.94 -11.39
CA PHE A 113 5.61 -2.72 -9.99
C PHE A 113 6.51 -3.50 -9.04
N VAL A 114 6.65 -2.96 -7.82
CA VAL A 114 7.11 -3.69 -6.65
C VAL A 114 6.06 -3.50 -5.56
N TRP A 115 5.50 -4.58 -5.04
CA TRP A 115 4.46 -4.56 -4.02
C TRP A 115 4.95 -5.33 -2.79
N ILE A 116 5.01 -4.66 -1.65
CA ILE A 116 5.44 -5.23 -0.38
C ILE A 116 4.26 -5.19 0.59
N ASP A 117 3.75 -6.36 0.94
CA ASP A 117 2.57 -6.52 1.79
C ASP A 117 2.53 -7.91 2.42
N ARG A 118 1.48 -8.22 3.16
CA ARG A 118 1.24 -9.55 3.71
C ARG A 118 1.08 -10.57 2.59
N CYS A 119 1.72 -11.72 2.75
CA CYS A 119 1.79 -12.77 1.73
C CYS A 119 0.42 -13.17 1.22
N TYR A 120 -0.56 -13.39 2.10
CA TYR A 120 -1.91 -13.81 1.71
C TYR A 120 -2.58 -12.88 0.67
N LYS A 121 -2.27 -11.58 0.64
CA LYS A 121 -2.89 -10.63 -0.30
C LYS A 121 -2.45 -10.84 -1.75
N MET A 122 -1.19 -11.22 -1.97
CA MET A 122 -0.61 -11.42 -3.32
C MET A 122 -0.52 -12.91 -3.70
N ALA A 123 -0.38 -13.78 -2.69
CA ALA A 123 -0.18 -15.20 -2.85
C ALA A 123 -1.39 -15.92 -3.46
N GLN A 124 -2.60 -15.40 -3.26
CA GLN A 124 -3.81 -15.90 -3.92
C GLN A 124 -3.72 -15.83 -5.45
N LEU A 125 -2.97 -14.87 -5.99
CA LEU A 125 -2.80 -14.71 -7.43
C LEU A 125 -1.62 -15.52 -7.97
N TRP A 126 -0.46 -15.43 -7.31
CA TRP A 126 0.80 -15.84 -7.94
C TRP A 126 1.64 -16.82 -7.10
N ALA A 127 1.25 -17.13 -5.87
CA ALA A 127 1.99 -18.06 -5.02
C ALA A 127 1.07 -18.82 -4.04
N PRO A 128 0.23 -19.76 -4.51
CA PRO A 128 -0.80 -20.40 -3.69
C PRO A 128 -0.30 -21.05 -2.39
N ALA A 129 0.95 -21.50 -2.36
CA ALA A 129 1.60 -22.06 -1.17
C ALA A 129 1.71 -21.07 0.01
N LEU A 130 1.62 -19.76 -0.26
CA LEU A 130 1.69 -18.69 0.74
C LEU A 130 0.33 -18.01 0.98
N ALA A 131 -0.76 -18.56 0.42
CA ALA A 131 -2.09 -17.93 0.41
C ALA A 131 -2.69 -17.71 1.81
N LEU A 132 -2.20 -18.42 2.82
CA LEU A 132 -2.62 -18.30 4.23
C LEU A 132 -1.55 -17.66 5.12
N SER A 133 -0.39 -17.29 4.57
CA SER A 133 0.69 -16.70 5.36
C SER A 133 0.43 -15.22 5.67
N THR A 134 0.59 -14.86 6.94
CA THR A 134 0.56 -13.47 7.43
C THR A 134 1.95 -12.82 7.47
N ASP A 135 2.97 -13.51 6.95
CA ASP A 135 4.32 -12.95 6.83
C ASP A 135 4.38 -11.89 5.73
N TRP A 136 5.52 -11.23 5.61
CA TRP A 136 5.75 -10.25 4.55
C TRP A 136 6.21 -10.94 3.28
N CYS A 137 5.68 -10.50 2.15
CA CYS A 137 6.12 -10.90 0.84
C CYS A 137 6.42 -9.68 -0.02
N VAL A 138 7.31 -9.88 -0.98
CA VAL A 138 7.57 -8.93 -2.06
C VAL A 138 7.10 -9.55 -3.36
N SER A 139 6.19 -8.88 -4.05
CA SER A 139 5.84 -9.20 -5.42
C SER A 139 6.45 -8.17 -6.37
N GLN A 140 6.96 -8.61 -7.51
CA GLN A 140 7.43 -7.70 -8.56
C GLN A 140 7.18 -8.26 -9.95
N GLY A 141 6.96 -7.37 -10.92
CA GLY A 141 6.73 -7.73 -12.31
C GLY A 141 5.85 -6.73 -13.05
N GLN A 142 5.08 -7.23 -14.01
CA GLN A 142 4.10 -6.49 -14.82
C GLN A 142 2.79 -7.26 -14.81
N LEU A 143 1.62 -6.62 -14.71
CA LEU A 143 0.34 -7.35 -14.63
C LEU A 143 0.00 -8.16 -15.89
N GLY A 144 0.42 -7.70 -17.06
CA GLY A 144 0.29 -8.46 -18.31
C GLY A 144 1.48 -9.38 -18.62
N GLY A 145 2.56 -9.29 -17.83
CA GLY A 145 3.80 -10.04 -18.04
C GLY A 145 4.00 -11.15 -17.01
N GLN A 146 5.25 -11.40 -16.64
CA GLN A 146 5.61 -12.29 -15.52
C GLN A 146 5.59 -11.52 -14.19
N GLN A 147 5.12 -12.20 -13.14
CA GLN A 147 5.16 -11.75 -11.75
C GLN A 147 5.92 -12.80 -10.94
N THR A 148 6.61 -12.33 -9.91
CA THR A 148 7.27 -13.21 -8.94
C THR A 148 6.86 -12.77 -7.55
N VAL A 149 6.69 -13.74 -6.65
CA VAL A 149 6.43 -13.50 -5.22
C VAL A 149 7.55 -14.15 -4.44
N GLN A 150 8.16 -13.38 -3.54
CA GLN A 150 9.25 -13.84 -2.67
C GLN A 150 8.87 -13.60 -1.22
N HIS A 151 9.03 -14.63 -0.40
CA HIS A 151 8.80 -14.54 1.04
C HIS A 151 9.97 -13.82 1.72
N VAL A 152 9.65 -12.87 2.61
CA VAL A 152 10.62 -12.15 3.45
C VAL A 152 10.90 -13.01 4.69
N ASP A 153 11.83 -13.94 4.52
CA ASP A 153 12.18 -14.97 5.51
C ASP A 153 13.13 -14.48 6.62
N LYS A 154 13.67 -13.26 6.50
CA LYS A 154 14.65 -12.65 7.40
C LYS A 154 14.16 -11.32 7.96
N ALA A 155 14.68 -10.94 9.12
CA ALA A 155 14.40 -9.64 9.74
C ALA A 155 14.81 -8.48 8.82
N GLN A 156 15.99 -8.57 8.21
CA GLN A 156 16.42 -7.71 7.12
C GLN A 156 16.63 -8.56 5.88
N TRP A 157 15.81 -8.30 4.86
CA TRP A 157 15.79 -9.04 3.62
C TRP A 157 16.21 -8.13 2.47
N GLN A 158 17.14 -8.61 1.65
CA GLN A 158 17.69 -7.86 0.53
C GLN A 158 17.06 -8.35 -0.76
N GLY A 159 16.48 -7.41 -1.51
CA GLY A 159 15.86 -7.67 -2.79
C GLY A 159 16.56 -6.93 -3.91
N LYS A 160 16.40 -7.46 -5.13
CA LYS A 160 16.76 -6.77 -6.36
C LYS A 160 15.56 -6.71 -7.28
N THR A 161 15.39 -5.59 -7.95
CA THR A 161 14.36 -5.50 -8.99
C THR A 161 14.85 -6.14 -10.27
N ALA A 162 13.96 -6.90 -10.91
CA ALA A 162 14.23 -7.56 -12.18
C ALA A 162 12.95 -7.59 -13.01
N PHE A 163 12.80 -6.60 -13.88
CA PHE A 163 11.69 -6.54 -14.83
C PHE A 163 12.15 -7.12 -16.17
N LYS A 164 11.58 -8.26 -16.53
CA LYS A 164 11.84 -8.88 -17.84
C LYS A 164 10.89 -8.26 -18.87
N ASP A 165 11.41 -7.90 -20.03
CA ASP A 165 10.56 -7.58 -21.18
C ASP A 165 9.94 -8.89 -21.67
N THR A 166 8.66 -9.08 -21.32
CA THR A 166 7.90 -10.29 -21.63
C THR A 166 6.75 -9.95 -22.56
N MET A 167 6.35 -10.91 -23.40
CA MET A 167 5.15 -10.74 -24.20
C MET A 167 3.95 -10.51 -23.27
N ILE A 168 3.19 -9.45 -23.57
CA ILE A 168 2.02 -9.07 -22.79
C ILE A 168 0.85 -9.95 -23.18
N ASP A 169 0.31 -10.63 -22.17
CA ASP A 169 -0.86 -11.47 -22.25
C ASP A 169 -2.05 -10.70 -21.66
N MET A 170 -2.98 -10.30 -22.53
CA MET A 170 -4.15 -9.51 -22.13
C MET A 170 -5.19 -10.33 -21.36
N GLU A 171 -5.23 -11.66 -21.54
CA GLU A 171 -6.11 -12.53 -20.77
C GLU A 171 -5.59 -12.66 -19.33
N ARG A 172 -4.29 -12.88 -19.18
CA ARG A 172 -3.61 -12.84 -17.87
C ARG A 172 -3.79 -11.49 -17.18
N TYR A 173 -3.58 -10.39 -17.91
CA TYR A 173 -3.78 -9.05 -17.39
C TYR A 173 -5.20 -8.87 -16.84
N LYS A 174 -6.22 -9.25 -17.63
CA LYS A 174 -7.62 -9.17 -17.21
C LYS A 174 -7.88 -10.03 -15.97
N GLY A 175 -7.43 -11.29 -15.96
CA GLY A 175 -7.60 -12.18 -14.80
C GLY A 175 -6.93 -11.64 -13.53
N ASN A 176 -5.74 -11.05 -13.65
CA ASN A 176 -5.05 -10.38 -12.55
C ASN A 176 -5.86 -9.18 -12.03
N VAL A 177 -6.33 -8.29 -12.93
CA VAL A 177 -7.13 -7.10 -12.56
C VAL A 177 -8.45 -7.50 -11.89
N ASP A 178 -9.15 -8.50 -12.43
CA ASP A 178 -10.42 -8.98 -11.89
C ASP A 178 -10.22 -9.55 -10.48
N THR A 179 -9.15 -10.33 -10.28
CA THR A 179 -8.82 -10.91 -8.97
C THR A 179 -8.42 -9.85 -7.95
N LEU A 180 -7.60 -8.86 -8.35
CA LEU A 180 -7.18 -7.75 -7.48
C LEU A 180 -8.36 -6.89 -7.01
N LYS A 181 -9.48 -6.88 -7.75
CA LYS A 181 -10.69 -6.11 -7.44
C LYS A 181 -11.74 -6.85 -6.61
N ILE A 182 -11.56 -8.15 -6.33
CA ILE A 182 -12.47 -8.93 -5.46
C ILE A 182 -12.52 -8.28 -4.07
N VAL A 183 -13.68 -7.90 -3.57
CA VAL A 183 -13.80 -7.31 -2.22
C VAL A 183 -13.44 -8.33 -1.14
N ASP A 184 -12.93 -7.89 0.01
CA ASP A 184 -12.36 -8.79 1.03
C ASP A 184 -13.33 -9.89 1.48
N ASN A 185 -14.65 -9.61 1.54
CA ASN A 185 -15.66 -10.59 1.91
C ASN A 185 -15.95 -11.65 0.83
N ASP A 186 -15.57 -11.41 -0.41
CA ASP A 186 -15.79 -12.31 -1.54
C ASP A 186 -14.54 -13.16 -1.84
N ILE A 187 -13.43 -12.89 -1.16
CA ILE A 187 -12.23 -13.71 -1.20
C ILE A 187 -12.52 -15.10 -0.62
N ARG A 188 -12.05 -16.15 -1.31
CA ARG A 188 -12.15 -17.54 -0.87
C ARG A 188 -10.77 -18.19 -0.83
N TYR A 189 -10.53 -19.02 0.17
CA TYR A 189 -9.26 -19.74 0.34
C TYR A 189 -9.48 -21.20 0.76
N LYS A 190 -8.50 -22.06 0.44
CA LYS A 190 -8.52 -23.47 0.79
C LYS A 190 -8.14 -23.68 2.26
N ALA A 191 -9.13 -23.91 3.13
CA ALA A 191 -8.91 -24.29 4.52
C ALA A 191 -10.20 -24.89 5.11
N ASP A 192 -10.10 -25.76 6.11
CA ASP A 192 -11.29 -26.35 6.75
C ASP A 192 -12.00 -25.40 7.74
N SER A 193 -11.41 -24.24 8.02
CA SER A 193 -11.89 -23.31 9.06
C SER A 193 -11.53 -21.84 8.76
N PHE A 194 -12.21 -20.93 9.45
CA PHE A 194 -11.91 -19.50 9.37
C PHE A 194 -10.55 -19.16 9.95
N ILE A 195 -9.79 -18.32 9.24
CA ILE A 195 -8.51 -17.79 9.67
C ILE A 195 -8.71 -16.28 9.82
N PHE A 196 -8.92 -15.83 11.06
CA PHE A 196 -9.34 -14.45 11.36
C PHE A 196 -8.34 -13.35 10.95
N ASN A 197 -7.08 -13.72 10.72
CA ASN A 197 -6.01 -12.79 10.33
C ASN A 197 -5.81 -12.72 8.80
N VAL A 198 -6.63 -13.43 8.03
CA VAL A 198 -6.60 -13.46 6.56
C VAL A 198 -7.95 -12.99 6.04
N ALA A 199 -7.96 -12.17 4.99
CA ALA A 199 -9.19 -11.70 4.38
C ALA A 199 -9.92 -12.83 3.66
N GLY A 200 -11.26 -12.85 3.75
CA GLY A 200 -12.12 -13.83 3.09
C GLY A 200 -12.63 -14.94 4.00
N ALA A 201 -13.01 -16.06 3.38
CA ALA A 201 -13.52 -17.25 4.07
C ALA A 201 -13.07 -18.54 3.36
N PRO A 202 -13.22 -19.70 4.02
CA PRO A 202 -13.10 -20.99 3.36
C PRO A 202 -13.98 -21.13 2.11
N GLU A 203 -13.53 -21.88 1.11
CA GLU A 203 -14.26 -22.14 -0.14
C GLU A 203 -15.67 -22.73 0.10
N GLU A 204 -15.85 -23.51 1.17
CA GLU A 204 -17.14 -24.12 1.55
C GLU A 204 -18.16 -23.09 2.08
N VAL A 205 -17.70 -21.88 2.41
CA VAL A 205 -18.57 -20.81 2.94
C VAL A 205 -19.06 -19.93 1.79
N LYS A 206 -20.35 -20.07 1.46
CA LYS A 206 -20.99 -19.21 0.45
C LYS A 206 -21.09 -17.75 0.90
N GLN A 207 -21.54 -17.51 2.14
CA GLN A 207 -21.74 -16.16 2.68
C GLN A 207 -21.44 -16.09 4.18
N PHE A 208 -20.85 -14.97 4.60
CA PHE A 208 -20.62 -14.65 6.01
C PHE A 208 -20.83 -13.14 6.23
N SER A 209 -21.17 -12.77 7.47
CA SER A 209 -21.29 -11.38 7.89
C SER A 209 -20.91 -11.24 9.36
N GLY A 210 -20.49 -10.04 9.77
CA GLY A 210 -20.18 -9.73 11.17
C GLY A 210 -18.74 -10.08 11.60
N ILE A 211 -17.82 -10.32 10.66
CA ILE A 211 -16.39 -10.44 10.94
C ILE A 211 -15.76 -9.06 10.75
N SER A 212 -15.62 -8.29 11.82
CA SER A 212 -14.78 -7.09 11.80
C SER A 212 -13.35 -7.47 12.18
N PRO A 213 -12.32 -6.87 11.58
CA PRO A 213 -10.95 -7.01 12.08
C PRO A 213 -10.88 -6.64 13.56
N ALA A 214 -10.07 -7.37 14.34
CA ALA A 214 -9.84 -7.02 15.73
C ALA A 214 -9.24 -5.61 15.82
N ARG A 215 -10.04 -4.64 16.29
CA ARG A 215 -9.54 -3.30 16.64
C ARG A 215 -8.82 -3.43 17.97
N VAL A 216 -7.55 -3.00 18.04
CA VAL A 216 -6.88 -2.78 19.33
C VAL A 216 -7.64 -1.65 20.04
N LEU A 217 -8.46 -2.01 21.01
CA LEU A 217 -9.06 -1.06 21.93
C LEU A 217 -7.96 -0.63 22.92
N GLY A 218 -7.88 0.68 23.18
CA GLY A 218 -7.04 1.21 24.27
C GLY A 218 -7.38 0.58 25.62
N PRO A 219 -6.65 0.92 26.70
CA PRO A 219 -6.65 0.18 27.96
C PRO A 219 -7.98 0.18 28.76
N ALA A 220 -9.06 0.75 28.21
CA ALA A 220 -10.41 0.69 28.76
C ALA A 220 -11.41 0.44 27.64
N GLY A 221 -11.82 -0.81 27.42
CA GLY A 221 -12.77 -1.13 26.35
C GLY A 221 -13.37 -2.54 26.47
N GLN A 222 -14.53 -2.60 27.12
CA GLN A 222 -15.37 -3.77 27.37
C GLN A 222 -15.56 -4.66 26.12
N MET A 223 -15.38 -5.99 26.29
CA MET A 223 -15.68 -6.99 25.25
C MET A 223 -17.16 -6.92 24.84
N ARG A 224 -17.45 -6.44 23.63
CA ARG A 224 -18.71 -6.75 22.95
C ARG A 224 -18.57 -8.13 22.32
N SER A 225 -19.46 -9.07 22.67
CA SER A 225 -19.45 -10.41 22.08
C SER A 225 -19.74 -10.31 20.57
N TRP A 226 -18.83 -10.82 19.76
CA TRP A 226 -18.99 -10.92 18.32
C TRP A 226 -19.84 -12.15 17.99
N ALA A 227 -21.01 -11.95 17.40
CA ALA A 227 -21.84 -13.04 16.88
C ALA A 227 -21.58 -13.19 15.37
N MET A 228 -20.76 -14.18 15.00
CA MET A 228 -20.59 -14.56 13.59
C MET A 228 -21.88 -15.26 13.12
N ARG A 229 -22.59 -14.67 12.15
CA ARG A 229 -23.70 -15.37 11.48
C ARG A 229 -23.16 -16.09 10.26
N LEU A 230 -23.08 -17.41 10.39
CA LEU A 230 -22.80 -18.32 9.29
C LEU A 230 -24.12 -18.78 8.68
N LYS A 231 -24.29 -18.59 7.38
CA LYS A 231 -25.39 -19.19 6.63
C LYS A 231 -24.82 -20.39 5.87
N ARG A 232 -24.90 -21.59 6.45
CA ARG A 232 -24.60 -22.85 5.75
C ARG A 232 -25.84 -23.27 4.95
N ILE A 233 -25.68 -23.48 3.64
CA ILE A 233 -26.62 -24.22 2.79
C ILE A 233 -25.82 -25.15 1.89
#